data_AF-A0A1B6M4L1-F1
#
_entry.id   AF-A0A1B6M4L1-F1
#
_cell.length_a   1.000
_cell.length_b   1.000
_cell.length_c   1.000
_cell.angle_alpha   90.00
_cell.angle_beta   90.00
_cell.angle_gamma   90.00
#
_symmetry.space_group_name_H-M   'P 1'
#
loop_
_entity.id
_entity.type
_entity.pdbx_description
1 polymer ?
#
loop_
_entity_poly.entity_id
_entity_poly.type
_entity_poly.pdbx_seq_one_letter_code
_entity_poly.pdbx_strand_id
1 'polypeptide(L)'
;NDARCQVMANLANFSYDPINYEHLRSLGVLDLFLEHLTEEDATLTRFALGGLCNLALDSENKDHINGSGGISQISNCLLSPCVETVTYAITSLMFLVTAKYKADITNDTNIGRMIELSQHSDKRIQNLAVIFLDDYCSRDQVYKKFCHHVLDTCSCTSLLLCTLCRHGVPTIPALWQQQPAPPDQICGGALYLWGVPYWSVHPG
;
A
#
# COMPACT_ATOMS: atom_id res chain seq x y z
N ASN A 1 -24.78 2.10 18.89
CA ASN A 1 -23.75 2.50 17.91
C ASN A 1 -23.45 3.98 17.91
N ASP A 2 -24.45 4.85 17.82
CA ASP A 2 -24.20 6.29 17.58
C ASP A 2 -23.23 6.95 18.59
N ALA A 3 -23.40 6.70 19.89
CA ALA A 3 -22.50 7.22 20.92
C ALA A 3 -21.05 6.74 20.77
N ARG A 4 -20.81 5.48 20.37
CA ARG A 4 -19.45 4.95 20.13
C ARG A 4 -18.81 5.65 18.93
N CYS A 5 -19.56 5.80 17.84
CA CYS A 5 -19.09 6.50 16.65
C CYS A 5 -18.75 7.96 16.95
N GLN A 6 -19.57 8.64 17.75
CA GLN A 6 -19.31 10.03 18.15
C GLN A 6 -18.05 10.15 19.01
N VAL A 7 -17.85 9.25 19.97
CA VAL A 7 -16.62 9.22 20.79
C VAL A 7 -15.40 8.97 19.90
N MET A 8 -15.47 7.97 19.02
CA MET A 8 -14.38 7.63 18.11
C MET A 8 -14.01 8.80 17.18
N ALA A 9 -15.02 9.47 16.62
CA ALA A 9 -14.82 10.65 15.77
C ALA A 9 -14.17 11.81 16.53
N ASN A 10 -14.59 12.06 17.78
CA ASN A 10 -14.00 13.11 18.61
C ASN A 10 -12.54 12.81 18.93
N LEU A 11 -12.21 11.56 19.29
CA LEU A 11 -10.82 11.13 19.53
C LEU A 11 -9.96 11.28 18.27
N ALA A 12 -10.48 10.90 17.10
CA ALA A 12 -9.79 11.06 15.83
C ALA A 12 -9.56 12.54 15.45
N ASN A 13 -10.48 13.43 15.81
CA ASN A 13 -10.28 14.87 15.63
C ASN A 13 -9.21 15.42 16.58
N PHE A 14 -9.17 14.97 17.84
CA PHE A 14 -8.13 15.38 18.79
C PHE A 14 -6.73 14.89 18.41
N SER A 15 -6.64 13.76 17.71
CA SER A 15 -5.36 13.22 17.25
C SER A 15 -4.72 14.01 16.09
N TYR A 16 -5.38 15.04 15.57
CA TYR A 16 -4.77 15.94 14.61
C TYR A 16 -3.74 16.89 15.24
N ASP A 17 -3.94 17.30 16.50
CA ASP A 17 -3.07 18.27 17.17
C ASP A 17 -1.98 17.56 17.99
N PRO A 18 -0.68 17.76 17.66
CA PRO A 18 0.45 17.16 18.39
C PRO A 18 0.45 17.43 19.91
N ILE A 19 -0.16 18.53 20.37
CA ILE A 19 -0.26 18.83 21.82
C ILE A 19 -1.00 17.73 22.59
N ASN A 20 -1.87 16.96 21.90
CA ASN A 20 -2.66 15.90 22.51
C ASN A 20 -1.96 14.55 22.51
N TYR A 21 -0.84 14.38 21.81
CA TYR A 21 -0.29 13.04 21.55
C TYR A 21 0.11 12.29 22.81
N GLU A 22 0.82 12.95 23.74
CA GLU A 22 1.19 12.36 25.03
C GLU A 22 -0.05 11.94 25.84
N HIS A 23 -1.08 12.79 25.87
CA HIS A 23 -2.32 12.52 26.58
C HIS A 23 -3.06 11.32 25.95
N LEU A 24 -3.18 11.28 24.62
CA LEU A 24 -3.82 10.20 23.89
C LEU A 24 -3.07 8.86 24.06
N ARG A 25 -1.73 8.89 24.11
CA ARG A 25 -0.91 7.72 24.49
C ARG A 25 -1.21 7.27 25.92
N SER A 26 -1.18 8.19 26.88
CA SER A 26 -1.42 7.85 28.30
C SER A 26 -2.82 7.26 28.57
N LEU A 27 -3.80 7.64 27.74
CA LEU A 27 -5.17 7.14 27.81
C LEU A 27 -5.39 5.83 27.02
N GLY A 28 -4.37 5.27 26.38
CA GLY A 28 -4.48 4.03 25.60
C GLY A 28 -5.28 4.17 24.30
N VAL A 29 -5.37 5.39 23.74
CA VAL A 29 -6.21 5.65 22.55
C VAL A 29 -5.67 4.96 21.30
N LEU A 30 -4.35 4.76 21.20
CA LEU A 30 -3.75 4.04 20.07
C LEU A 30 -4.24 2.57 20.05
N ASP A 31 -4.20 1.90 21.19
CA ASP A 31 -4.66 0.51 21.31
C ASP A 31 -6.17 0.41 21.08
N LEU A 32 -6.93 1.37 21.63
CA LEU A 32 -8.36 1.48 21.36
C LEU A 32 -8.64 1.59 19.85
N PHE A 33 -7.90 2.41 19.11
CA PHE A 33 -8.08 2.51 17.66
C PHE A 33 -7.72 1.19 16.95
N LEU A 34 -6.62 0.54 17.33
CA LEU A 34 -6.19 -0.72 16.73
C LEU A 34 -7.22 -1.83 16.92
N GLU A 35 -7.82 -1.94 18.11
CA GLU A 35 -8.88 -2.91 18.40
C GLU A 35 -10.11 -2.75 17.48
N HIS A 36 -10.40 -1.53 17.05
CA HIS A 36 -11.56 -1.23 16.22
C HIS A 36 -11.31 -1.35 14.71
N LEU A 37 -10.09 -1.71 14.27
CA LEU A 37 -9.80 -1.92 12.85
C LEU A 37 -10.40 -3.22 12.28
N THR A 38 -10.73 -4.18 13.14
CA THR A 38 -11.30 -5.48 12.76
C THR A 38 -12.80 -5.58 13.01
N GLU A 39 -13.46 -4.49 13.39
CA GLU A 39 -14.91 -4.49 13.59
C GLU A 39 -15.70 -4.49 12.27
N GLU A 40 -16.91 -5.03 12.32
CA GLU A 40 -17.85 -4.99 11.18
C GLU A 40 -18.40 -3.58 10.91
N ASP A 41 -18.39 -2.70 11.91
CA ASP A 41 -18.88 -1.33 11.76
C ASP A 41 -17.86 -0.46 11.01
N ALA A 42 -18.06 -0.35 9.70
CA ALA A 42 -17.21 0.43 8.81
C ALA A 42 -17.05 1.91 9.23
N THR A 43 -17.99 2.48 9.99
CA THR A 43 -17.87 3.85 10.49
C THR A 43 -16.85 3.94 11.61
N LEU A 44 -16.88 3.00 12.56
CA LEU A 44 -15.90 2.91 13.63
C LEU A 44 -14.51 2.64 13.08
N THR A 45 -14.37 1.67 12.18
CA THR A 45 -13.11 1.35 11.50
C THR A 45 -12.52 2.59 10.83
N ARG A 46 -13.35 3.36 10.11
CA ARG A 46 -12.90 4.57 9.40
C ARG A 46 -12.43 5.66 10.36
N PHE A 47 -13.15 5.92 11.46
CA PHE A 47 -12.72 6.92 12.44
C PHE A 47 -11.45 6.48 13.18
N ALA A 48 -11.37 5.22 13.59
CA ALA A 48 -10.19 4.67 14.24
C ALA A 48 -8.96 4.76 13.34
N LEU A 49 -9.09 4.36 12.07
CA LEU A 49 -8.01 4.42 11.10
C LEU A 49 -7.58 5.85 10.77
N GLY A 50 -8.54 6.78 10.64
CA GLY A 50 -8.23 8.21 10.48
C GLY A 50 -7.47 8.76 11.69
N GLY A 51 -7.88 8.36 12.90
CA GLY A 51 -7.21 8.71 14.15
C GLY A 51 -5.76 8.22 14.19
N LEU A 52 -5.53 6.94 13.86
CA LEU A 52 -4.19 6.34 13.74
C LEU A 52 -3.34 7.02 12.67
N CYS A 53 -3.93 7.35 11.51
CA CYS A 53 -3.24 8.06 10.44
C CYS A 53 -2.66 9.39 10.92
N ASN A 54 -3.42 10.15 11.71
CA ASN A 54 -2.94 11.40 12.28
C ASN A 54 -1.83 11.17 13.33
N LEU A 55 -2.03 10.20 14.24
CA LEU A 55 -1.06 9.88 15.29
C LEU A 55 0.26 9.36 14.74
N ALA A 56 0.23 8.67 13.60
CA ALA A 56 1.40 8.11 12.94
C ALA A 56 2.40 9.17 12.46
N LEU A 57 2.16 10.48 12.61
CA LEU A 57 3.15 11.50 12.31
C LEU A 57 4.24 11.64 13.39
N ASP A 58 3.98 11.19 14.61
CA ASP A 58 4.93 11.22 15.74
C ASP A 58 5.72 9.91 15.87
N SER A 59 7.01 10.01 16.18
CA SER A 59 7.90 8.84 16.22
C SER A 59 7.54 7.84 17.31
N GLU A 60 7.13 8.30 18.50
CA GLU A 60 6.76 7.41 19.60
C GLU A 60 5.45 6.66 19.27
N ASN A 61 4.48 7.36 18.69
CA ASN A 61 3.24 6.76 18.20
C ASN A 61 3.53 5.73 17.09
N LYS A 62 4.40 6.04 16.11
CA LYS A 62 4.79 5.09 15.06
C LYS A 62 5.33 3.80 15.66
N ASP A 63 6.26 3.90 16.61
CA ASP A 63 6.89 2.74 17.23
C ASP A 63 5.88 1.91 18.02
N HIS A 64 4.94 2.55 18.71
CA HIS A 64 3.83 1.87 19.40
C HIS A 64 2.93 1.13 18.40
N ILE A 65 2.42 1.81 17.38
CA ILE A 65 1.52 1.22 16.37
C ILE A 65 2.18 0.02 15.69
N ASN A 66 3.44 0.18 15.27
CA ASN A 66 4.19 -0.89 14.63
C ASN A 66 4.49 -2.05 15.59
N GLY A 67 4.83 -1.75 16.85
CA GLY A 67 5.11 -2.74 17.89
C GLY A 67 3.88 -3.53 18.33
N SER A 68 2.68 -2.96 18.21
CA SER A 68 1.39 -3.58 18.59
C SER A 68 0.74 -4.40 17.46
N GLY A 69 1.45 -4.68 16.37
CA GLY A 69 0.90 -5.44 15.23
C GLY A 69 0.02 -4.62 14.28
N GLY A 70 0.02 -3.28 14.43
CA GLY A 70 -0.85 -2.38 13.67
C GLY A 70 -0.62 -2.43 12.16
N ILE A 71 0.58 -2.76 11.69
CA ILE A 71 0.87 -2.93 10.25
C ILE A 71 -0.08 -3.96 9.63
N SER A 72 -0.22 -5.14 10.24
CA SER A 72 -1.09 -6.20 9.70
C SER A 72 -2.57 -5.78 9.71
N GLN A 73 -3.01 -5.08 10.76
CA GLN A 73 -4.39 -4.64 10.88
C GLN A 73 -4.72 -3.54 9.85
N ILE A 74 -3.84 -2.56 9.69
CA ILE A 74 -3.97 -1.48 8.70
C ILE A 74 -3.89 -2.03 7.27
N SER A 75 -3.00 -3.00 7.02
CA SER A 75 -2.92 -3.70 5.72
C SER A 75 -4.24 -4.34 5.32
N ASN A 76 -4.97 -4.95 6.25
CA ASN A 76 -6.28 -5.54 5.96
C ASN A 76 -7.31 -4.48 5.51
N CYS A 77 -7.20 -3.24 5.99
CA CYS A 77 -8.07 -2.14 5.58
C CYS A 77 -7.90 -1.73 4.10
N LEU A 78 -6.81 -2.13 3.42
CA LEU A 78 -6.62 -1.93 1.98
C LEU A 78 -7.63 -2.72 1.11
N LEU A 79 -8.29 -3.72 1.71
CA LEU A 79 -9.32 -4.53 1.06
C LEU A 79 -10.73 -3.93 1.20
N SER A 80 -10.87 -2.83 1.94
CA SER A 80 -12.17 -2.18 2.16
C SER A 80 -12.78 -1.68 0.85
N PRO A 81 -14.11 -1.78 0.65
CA PRO A 81 -14.78 -1.15 -0.47
C PRO A 81 -14.93 0.37 -0.29
N CYS A 82 -14.63 0.91 0.89
CA CYS A 82 -14.76 2.34 1.19
C CYS A 82 -13.47 3.09 0.80
N VAL A 83 -13.61 4.08 -0.09
CA VAL A 83 -12.50 4.87 -0.62
C VAL A 83 -11.72 5.58 0.49
N GLU A 84 -12.43 6.17 1.46
CA GLU A 84 -11.81 6.88 2.59
C GLU A 84 -10.98 5.92 3.46
N THR A 85 -11.49 4.71 3.70
CA THR A 85 -10.78 3.69 4.49
C THR A 85 -9.49 3.26 3.80
N VAL A 86 -9.55 2.98 2.50
CA VAL A 86 -8.36 2.61 1.71
C VAL A 86 -7.36 3.77 1.67
N THR A 87 -7.83 5.01 1.50
CA THR A 87 -7.00 6.22 1.49
C THR A 87 -6.23 6.38 2.81
N TYR A 88 -6.92 6.25 3.95
CA TYR A 88 -6.26 6.30 5.26
C TYR A 88 -5.31 5.13 5.47
N ALA A 89 -5.64 3.92 4.99
CA ALA A 89 -4.78 2.76 5.11
C ALA A 89 -3.44 2.95 4.37
N ILE A 90 -3.49 3.37 3.10
CA ILE A 90 -2.28 3.64 2.31
C ILE A 90 -1.43 4.72 2.99
N THR A 91 -2.06 5.83 3.39
CA THR A 91 -1.35 6.97 4.00
C THR A 91 -0.73 6.60 5.35
N SER A 92 -1.45 5.84 6.18
CA SER A 92 -0.95 5.36 7.47
C SER A 92 0.27 4.46 7.27
N LEU A 93 0.22 3.52 6.32
CA LEU A 93 1.37 2.68 6.00
C LEU A 93 2.58 3.51 5.56
N MET A 94 2.39 4.55 4.75
CA MET A 94 3.49 5.46 4.36
C MET A 94 4.10 6.17 5.59
N PHE A 95 3.27 6.71 6.48
CA PHE A 95 3.75 7.39 7.68
C PHE A 95 4.45 6.47 8.66
N LEU A 96 4.00 5.22 8.80
CA LEU A 96 4.56 4.23 9.71
C LEU A 96 5.92 3.68 9.28
N VAL A 97 6.39 3.97 8.06
CA VAL A 97 7.69 3.47 7.59
C VAL A 97 8.83 4.04 8.44
N THR A 98 9.58 3.10 9.03
CA THR A 98 10.90 3.33 9.63
C THR A 98 11.86 2.29 9.08
N ALA A 99 13.18 2.48 9.26
CA ALA A 99 14.16 1.48 8.84
C ALA A 99 13.89 0.08 9.44
N LYS A 100 13.36 0.03 10.66
CA LYS A 100 13.03 -1.22 11.36
C LYS A 100 11.85 -1.96 10.73
N TYR A 101 10.79 -1.24 10.35
CA TYR A 101 9.52 -1.84 9.91
C TYR A 101 9.30 -1.78 8.39
N LYS A 102 10.26 -1.21 7.63
CA LYS A 102 10.13 -1.05 6.17
C LYS A 102 9.86 -2.38 5.47
N ALA A 103 10.53 -3.47 5.85
CA ALA A 103 10.32 -4.77 5.24
C ALA A 103 8.92 -5.34 5.51
N ASP A 104 8.40 -5.13 6.73
CA ASP A 104 7.06 -5.57 7.10
C ASP A 104 5.97 -4.78 6.36
N ILE A 105 6.18 -3.47 6.16
CA ILE A 105 5.25 -2.59 5.43
C ILE A 105 5.32 -2.83 3.92
N THR A 106 6.52 -3.03 3.36
CA THR A 106 6.74 -3.30 1.92
C THR A 106 6.78 -4.80 1.61
N ASN A 107 5.98 -5.58 2.33
CA ASN A 107 5.84 -7.01 2.08
C ASN A 107 5.12 -7.28 0.75
N ASP A 108 5.25 -8.52 0.29
CA ASP A 108 4.68 -9.02 -0.95
C ASP A 108 3.17 -8.78 -1.11
N THR A 109 2.41 -8.95 -0.03
CA THR A 109 0.95 -8.74 -0.01
C THR A 109 0.60 -7.27 -0.23
N ASN A 110 1.27 -6.37 0.49
CA ASN A 110 1.05 -4.94 0.36
C ASN A 110 1.47 -4.44 -1.01
N ILE A 111 2.62 -4.88 -1.53
CA ILE A 111 3.07 -4.49 -2.88
C ILE A 111 2.08 -4.95 -3.94
N GLY A 112 1.63 -6.22 -3.89
CA GLY A 112 0.61 -6.73 -4.81
C GLY A 112 -0.66 -5.90 -4.76
N ARG A 113 -1.13 -5.57 -3.55
CA ARG A 113 -2.33 -4.75 -3.38
C ARG A 113 -2.15 -3.32 -3.90
N MET A 114 -0.99 -2.70 -3.71
CA MET A 114 -0.72 -1.36 -4.26
C MET A 114 -0.64 -1.37 -5.79
N ILE A 115 -0.13 -2.44 -6.42
CA ILE A 115 -0.17 -2.59 -7.88
C ILE A 115 -1.62 -2.59 -8.38
N GLU A 116 -2.52 -3.34 -7.73
CA GLU A 116 -3.95 -3.33 -8.07
C GLU A 116 -4.57 -1.93 -7.87
N LEU A 117 -4.30 -1.30 -6.72
CA LEU A 117 -4.83 0.02 -6.39
C LEU A 117 -4.28 1.13 -7.31
N SER A 118 -3.10 0.96 -7.91
CA SER A 118 -2.56 1.89 -8.91
C SER A 118 -3.43 2.00 -10.16
N GLN A 119 -4.31 1.02 -10.41
CA GLN A 119 -5.25 1.00 -11.53
C GLN A 119 -6.69 1.35 -11.09
N HIS A 120 -6.89 1.78 -9.84
CA HIS A 120 -8.20 2.10 -9.31
C HIS A 120 -8.84 3.30 -10.02
N SER A 121 -10.16 3.32 -10.12
CA SER A 121 -10.92 4.39 -10.80
C SER A 121 -10.89 5.73 -10.05
N ASP A 122 -10.86 5.69 -8.72
CA ASP A 122 -10.63 6.86 -7.87
C ASP A 122 -9.16 7.32 -7.96
N LYS A 123 -8.98 8.58 -8.38
CA LYS A 123 -7.66 9.19 -8.61
C LYS A 123 -6.83 9.36 -7.35
N ARG A 124 -7.45 9.52 -6.18
CA ARG A 124 -6.71 9.65 -4.91
C ARG A 124 -6.05 8.33 -4.55
N ILE A 125 -6.81 7.22 -4.64
CA ILE A 125 -6.28 5.88 -4.41
C ILE A 125 -5.17 5.55 -5.41
N GLN A 126 -5.43 5.78 -6.71
CA GLN A 126 -4.43 5.55 -7.75
C GLN A 126 -3.13 6.32 -7.47
N ASN A 127 -3.22 7.62 -7.17
CA ASN A 127 -2.03 8.44 -6.93
C ASN A 127 -1.27 8.01 -5.68
N LEU A 128 -1.97 7.73 -4.56
CA LEU A 128 -1.33 7.28 -3.32
C LEU A 128 -0.65 5.93 -3.47
N ALA A 129 -1.26 4.99 -4.19
CA ALA A 129 -0.67 3.69 -4.46
C ALA A 129 0.61 3.81 -5.32
N VAL A 130 0.59 4.69 -6.33
CA VAL A 130 1.79 4.99 -7.14
C VAL A 130 2.90 5.59 -6.27
N ILE A 131 2.59 6.59 -5.43
CA ILE A 131 3.58 7.18 -4.52
C ILE A 131 4.14 6.13 -3.56
N PHE A 132 3.30 5.24 -3.02
CA PHE A 132 3.76 4.17 -2.14
C PHE A 132 4.78 3.25 -2.83
N LEU A 133 4.47 2.83 -4.07
CA LEU A 133 5.35 1.96 -4.86
C LEU A 133 6.66 2.67 -5.22
N ASP A 134 6.61 3.96 -5.57
CA ASP A 134 7.76 4.74 -6.02
C ASP A 134 8.70 5.11 -4.88
N ASP A 135 8.17 5.59 -3.75
CA ASP A 135 8.97 6.17 -2.68
C ASP A 135 9.46 5.12 -1.66
N TYR A 136 8.71 4.01 -1.49
CA TYR A 136 8.95 3.08 -0.40
C TYR A 136 9.42 1.70 -0.87
N CYS A 137 9.08 1.25 -2.08
CA CYS A 137 9.45 -0.08 -2.58
C CYS A 137 10.69 -0.02 -3.46
N SER A 138 11.47 -1.11 -3.52
CA SER A 138 12.52 -1.23 -4.54
C SER A 138 11.93 -1.66 -5.88
N ARG A 139 12.59 -1.27 -6.97
CA ARG A 139 12.21 -1.69 -8.33
C ARG A 139 12.07 -3.21 -8.44
N ASP A 140 13.01 -3.94 -7.86
CA ASP A 140 13.04 -5.40 -7.94
C ASP A 140 11.84 -6.04 -7.24
N GLN A 141 11.42 -5.50 -6.09
CA GLN A 141 10.23 -5.98 -5.38
C GLN A 141 8.98 -5.78 -6.24
N VAL A 142 8.81 -4.57 -6.79
CA VAL A 142 7.65 -4.23 -7.63
C VAL A 142 7.63 -5.06 -8.91
N TYR A 143 8.77 -5.20 -9.59
CA TYR A 143 8.89 -5.96 -10.83
C TYR A 143 8.56 -7.44 -10.64
N LYS A 144 9.16 -8.09 -9.63
CA LYS A 144 8.89 -9.50 -9.32
C LYS A 144 7.40 -9.71 -9.08
N LYS A 145 6.77 -8.84 -8.28
CA LYS A 145 5.33 -8.97 -7.98
C LYS A 145 4.45 -8.72 -9.18
N PHE A 146 4.77 -7.73 -9.99
CA PHE A 146 4.04 -7.45 -11.22
C PHE A 146 4.11 -8.64 -12.18
N CYS A 147 5.28 -9.24 -12.39
CA CYS A 147 5.42 -10.42 -13.25
C CYS A 147 4.61 -11.62 -12.73
N HIS A 148 4.63 -11.89 -11.42
CA HIS A 148 3.80 -12.95 -10.84
C HIS A 148 2.31 -12.68 -11.03
N HIS A 149 1.83 -11.48 -10.76
CA HIS A 149 0.43 -11.10 -10.93
C HIS A 149 -0.05 -11.25 -12.40
N VAL A 150 0.80 -10.87 -13.36
CA VAL A 150 0.53 -11.04 -14.79
C VAL A 150 0.49 -12.52 -15.18
N LEU A 151 1.37 -13.35 -14.63
CA LEU A 151 1.38 -14.79 -14.88
C LEU A 151 0.20 -15.53 -14.25
N ASP A 152 -0.31 -15.07 -13.11
CA ASP A 152 -1.47 -15.68 -12.46
C ASP A 152 -2.79 -15.33 -13.19
N THR A 153 -2.86 -14.13 -13.78
CA THR A 153 -4.06 -13.65 -14.51
C THR A 153 -4.09 -14.12 -15.97
N CYS A 154 -2.94 -14.29 -16.62
CA CYS A 154 -2.82 -14.95 -17.92
C CYS A 154 -2.78 -16.48 -17.71
N SER A 155 -3.73 -17.25 -18.24
CA SER A 155 -3.65 -18.74 -18.27
C SER A 155 -2.53 -19.28 -19.18
N CYS A 156 -1.52 -18.46 -19.48
CA CYS A 156 -0.41 -18.77 -20.35
C CYS A 156 0.76 -19.28 -19.53
N THR A 157 1.15 -20.53 -19.74
CA THR A 157 2.33 -21.17 -19.11
C THR A 157 3.68 -20.60 -19.59
N SER A 158 3.67 -19.50 -20.36
CA SER A 158 4.85 -18.86 -20.95
C SER A 158 4.67 -17.35 -21.06
N LEU A 159 5.68 -16.60 -20.62
CA LEU A 159 5.79 -15.14 -20.73
C LEU A 159 5.64 -14.61 -22.17
N LEU A 160 5.98 -15.42 -23.18
CA LEU A 160 5.85 -15.05 -24.61
C LEU A 160 4.38 -14.97 -25.07
N LEU A 161 3.48 -15.71 -24.45
CA LEU A 161 2.05 -15.72 -24.80
C LEU A 161 1.29 -14.56 -24.13
N CYS A 162 1.71 -14.11 -22.95
CA CYS A 162 1.01 -13.03 -22.24
C CYS A 162 1.21 -11.66 -22.93
N THR A 163 2.29 -11.44 -23.69
CA THR A 163 2.46 -10.27 -24.58
C THR A 163 1.39 -10.14 -25.68
N LEU A 164 0.67 -11.22 -26.00
CA LEU A 164 -0.42 -11.24 -26.98
C LEU A 164 -1.80 -11.00 -26.35
N CYS A 165 -1.96 -11.24 -25.04
CA CYS A 165 -3.18 -10.98 -24.27
C CYS A 165 -3.27 -9.50 -23.84
N ARG A 166 -3.33 -8.56 -24.79
CA ARG A 166 -3.41 -7.11 -24.50
C ARG A 166 -4.68 -6.65 -23.78
N HIS A 167 -5.67 -7.52 -23.58
CA HIS A 167 -6.92 -7.16 -22.92
C HIS A 167 -6.83 -7.56 -21.44
N GLY A 168 -6.56 -6.58 -20.57
CA GLY A 168 -6.67 -6.75 -19.11
C GLY A 168 -5.36 -6.86 -18.32
N VAL A 169 -4.19 -6.78 -18.95
CA VAL A 169 -2.91 -6.75 -18.24
C VAL A 169 -2.74 -5.37 -17.59
N PRO A 170 -2.57 -5.25 -16.25
CA PRO A 170 -2.30 -3.97 -15.61
C PRO A 170 -1.03 -3.37 -16.22
N THR A 171 -1.01 -2.09 -16.54
CA THR A 171 0.20 -1.46 -17.08
C THR A 171 1.09 -1.00 -15.92
N ILE A 172 2.39 -1.27 -16.02
CA ILE A 172 3.34 -0.70 -15.05
C ILE A 172 3.21 0.84 -15.13
N PRO A 173 3.10 1.57 -14.00
CA PRO A 173 2.92 3.01 -14.03
C PRO A 173 3.96 3.68 -14.93
N ALA A 174 3.54 4.71 -15.68
CA ALA A 174 4.35 5.33 -16.74
C ALA A 174 5.75 5.77 -16.31
N LEU A 175 5.95 6.07 -15.03
CA LEU A 175 7.25 6.41 -14.42
C LEU A 175 8.28 5.28 -14.52
N TRP A 176 7.83 4.03 -14.41
CA TRP A 176 8.71 2.88 -14.55
C TRP A 176 8.96 2.53 -16.03
N GLN A 177 8.16 3.07 -16.96
CA GLN A 177 8.28 2.81 -18.41
C GLN A 177 9.50 3.41 -19.07
N GLN A 178 10.17 4.33 -18.39
CA GLN A 178 11.29 5.07 -18.94
C GLN A 178 12.65 4.57 -18.45
N GLN A 179 12.70 3.49 -17.66
CA GLN A 179 13.95 3.02 -17.05
C GLN A 179 14.23 1.54 -17.39
N PRO A 180 15.48 1.18 -17.74
CA PRO A 180 15.80 -0.18 -18.12
C PRO A 180 15.55 -1.17 -16.96
N ALA A 181 15.05 -2.36 -17.30
CA ALA A 181 14.85 -3.44 -16.36
C ALA A 181 16.18 -3.87 -15.71
N PRO A 182 16.17 -4.38 -14.47
CA PRO A 182 17.36 -4.95 -13.84
C PRO A 182 17.96 -6.05 -14.73
N PRO A 183 19.29 -6.02 -14.98
CA PRO A 183 19.95 -6.88 -15.97
C PRO A 183 19.86 -8.39 -15.66
N ASP A 184 19.63 -8.73 -14.40
CA ASP A 184 19.50 -10.09 -13.86
C ASP A 184 18.07 -10.67 -13.95
N GLN A 185 17.07 -9.86 -14.33
CA GLN A 185 15.65 -10.26 -14.31
C GLN A 185 14.93 -10.10 -15.65
N ILE A 186 15.71 -10.02 -16.73
CA ILE A 186 15.19 -10.02 -18.10
C ILE A 186 14.65 -11.41 -18.43
N CYS A 187 13.42 -11.68 -18.05
CA CYS A 187 12.64 -12.76 -18.63
C CYS A 187 12.34 -12.38 -20.09
N GLY A 188 12.67 -13.24 -21.05
CA GLY A 188 12.72 -12.91 -22.49
C GLY A 188 11.44 -12.38 -23.18
N GLY A 189 10.34 -12.19 -22.45
CA GLY A 189 9.14 -11.46 -22.89
C GLY A 189 8.99 -10.02 -22.35
N ALA A 190 9.70 -9.65 -21.28
CA ALA A 190 9.55 -8.35 -20.61
C ALA A 190 10.09 -7.18 -21.44
N LEU A 191 11.08 -7.42 -22.31
CA LEU A 191 11.67 -6.41 -23.20
C LEU A 191 10.64 -5.74 -24.12
N TYR A 192 9.67 -6.52 -24.63
CA TYR A 192 8.62 -5.99 -25.50
C TYR A 192 7.54 -5.17 -24.76
N LEU A 193 7.34 -5.37 -23.46
CA LEU A 193 6.39 -4.59 -22.67
C LEU A 193 6.87 -3.15 -22.43
N TRP A 194 8.18 -2.89 -22.57
CA TRP A 194 8.80 -1.58 -22.44
C TRP A 194 9.18 -0.93 -23.79
N GLY A 195 8.74 -1.51 -24.91
CA GLY A 195 9.02 -0.97 -26.25
C GLY A 195 10.49 -1.09 -26.69
N VAL A 196 11.33 -1.83 -25.98
CA VAL A 196 12.73 -2.08 -26.36
C VAL A 196 12.84 -3.48 -26.94
N PRO A 197 13.06 -3.65 -28.25
CA PRO A 197 13.08 -4.98 -28.83
C PRO A 197 14.29 -5.79 -28.31
N TYR A 198 14.06 -7.10 -28.12
CA TYR A 198 14.91 -8.02 -27.34
C TYR A 198 16.39 -8.06 -27.76
N TRP A 199 16.69 -7.78 -29.02
CA TRP A 199 18.03 -7.76 -29.60
C TRP A 199 18.92 -6.56 -29.22
N SER A 200 18.38 -5.53 -28.56
CA SER A 200 19.11 -4.27 -28.31
C SER A 200 19.98 -4.27 -27.04
N VAL A 201 19.98 -5.36 -26.25
CA VAL A 201 20.57 -5.40 -24.89
C VAL A 201 21.82 -6.26 -24.78
N HIS A 202 22.22 -6.94 -25.86
CA HIS A 202 23.49 -7.65 -25.90
C HIS A 202 24.48 -6.89 -26.79
N PRO A 203 25.58 -6.34 -26.26
CA PRO A 203 26.75 -6.13 -27.10
C PRO A 203 27.31 -7.52 -27.44
N GLY A 204 27.68 -7.72 -28.70
CA GLY A 204 28.35 -8.94 -29.17
C GLY A 204 29.67 -9.20 -28.48
#